data_AF-A0A0F0GFJ1-F1
#
_entry.id   AF-A0A0F0GFJ1-F1
#
_cell.length_a   1.000
_cell.length_b   1.000
_cell.length_c   1.000
_cell.angle_alpha   90.00
_cell.angle_beta   90.00
_cell.angle_gamma   90.00
#
_symmetry.space_group_name_H-M   'P 1'
#
loop_
_entity.id
_entity.type
_entity.pdbx_description
1 polymer ?
#
loop_
_entity_poly.entity_id
_entity_poly.type
_entity_poly.pdbx_seq_one_letter_code
_entity_poly.pdbx_strand_id
1 'polypeptide(L)'
;RITGSLHMTVQTAVLIETLTALGAEVRWCSCNIFSTQDHAAAAIAVGPEGTPENPQGVPVFAWKGETLEEYWWCTEQALTWPNGQTP
;
A
#
# COMPACT_ATOMS: atom_id res chain seq x y z
N ARG A 1 10.66 -3.55 -8.85
CA ARG A 1 9.86 -3.54 -7.61
C ARG A 1 9.82 -2.11 -7.12
N ILE A 2 8.73 -1.68 -6.49
CA ILE A 2 8.57 -0.29 -6.04
C ILE A 2 8.04 -0.32 -4.61
N THR A 3 8.80 0.26 -3.69
CA THR A 3 8.27 0.62 -2.37
C THR A 3 7.82 2.08 -2.42
N GLY A 4 6.53 2.32 -2.22
CA GLY A 4 5.95 3.66 -2.16
C GLY A 4 5.69 4.12 -0.73
N SER A 5 6.12 5.34 -0.42
CA SER A 5 5.74 6.08 0.79
C SER A 5 5.13 7.41 0.36
N LEU A 6 3.81 7.41 0.20
CA LEU A 6 3.01 8.57 -0.23
C LEU A 6 1.60 8.41 0.33
N HIS A 7 0.91 9.50 0.61
CA HIS A 7 -0.44 9.49 1.18
C HIS A 7 -1.34 8.42 0.54
N MET A 8 -1.88 7.49 1.33
CA MET A 8 -2.71 6.41 0.83
C MET A 8 -4.14 6.87 0.58
N THR A 9 -4.37 7.53 -0.55
CA THR A 9 -5.66 8.12 -0.94
C THR A 9 -6.25 7.45 -2.18
N VAL A 10 -7.49 7.81 -2.55
CA VAL A 10 -8.10 7.41 -3.84
C VAL A 10 -7.25 7.82 -5.04
N GLN A 11 -6.57 8.98 -4.99
CA GLN A 11 -5.70 9.42 -6.08
C GLN A 11 -4.45 8.54 -6.18
N THR A 12 -3.85 8.21 -5.04
CA THR A 12 -2.69 7.31 -4.98
C THR A 12 -3.05 5.89 -5.37
N ALA A 13 -4.28 5.44 -5.10
CA ALA A 13 -4.78 4.16 -5.57
C ALA A 13 -4.67 4.04 -7.10
N VAL A 14 -5.10 5.06 -7.85
CA VAL A 14 -4.95 5.10 -9.32
C VAL A 14 -3.48 5.06 -9.74
N LEU A 15 -2.59 5.76 -9.01
CA LEU A 15 -1.14 5.68 -9.27
C LEU A 15 -0.61 4.25 -9.06
N ILE A 16 -0.95 3.61 -7.95
CA ILE A 16 -0.51 2.23 -7.64
C ILE A 16 -0.98 1.27 -8.74
N GLU A 17 -2.27 1.31 -9.11
CA GLU A 17 -2.80 0.44 -10.15
C GLU A 17 -2.15 0.72 -11.50
N THR A 18 -1.86 1.99 -11.84
CA THR A 18 -1.12 2.35 -13.05
C THR A 18 0.27 1.71 -13.07
N LEU A 19 1.01 1.75 -11.95
CA LEU A 19 2.32 1.10 -11.86
C LEU A 19 2.22 -0.42 -12.06
N THR A 20 1.23 -1.07 -11.44
CA THR A 20 1.03 -2.52 -11.58
C THR A 20 0.57 -2.91 -12.99
N ALA A 21 -0.27 -2.10 -13.63
CA ALA A 21 -0.70 -2.31 -15.02
C ALA A 21 0.47 -2.21 -16.01
N LEU A 22 1.51 -1.45 -15.65
CA LEU A 22 2.78 -1.37 -16.40
C LEU A 22 3.80 -2.46 -16.00
N GLY A 23 3.41 -3.42 -15.16
CA GLY A 23 4.22 -4.59 -14.79
C GLY A 23 5.06 -4.43 -13.53
N ALA A 24 4.85 -3.36 -12.74
CA ALA A 24 5.56 -3.21 -11.47
C ALA A 24 4.93 -4.08 -10.37
N GLU A 25 5.77 -4.78 -9.60
CA GLU A 25 5.41 -5.22 -8.26
C GLU A 25 5.55 -4.06 -7.29
N VAL A 26 4.54 -3.84 -6.46
CA VAL A 26 4.44 -2.66 -5.58
C VAL A 26 4.14 -3.08 -4.14
N ARG A 27 4.73 -2.36 -3.17
CA ARG A 27 4.35 -2.39 -1.73
C ARG A 27 4.21 -0.95 -1.26
N TRP A 28 3.26 -0.66 -0.37
CA TRP A 28 2.92 0.73 -0.03
C TRP A 28 2.74 1.00 1.46
N CYS A 29 3.17 2.17 1.92
CA CYS A 29 2.75 2.79 3.18
C CYS A 29 2.36 4.26 2.96
N SER A 30 1.61 4.84 3.90
CA SER A 30 1.35 6.29 3.92
C SER A 30 2.61 7.05 4.37
N CYS A 31 2.80 8.29 3.90
CA CYS A 31 3.82 9.21 4.42
C CYS A 31 3.28 10.18 5.49
N ASN A 32 2.04 9.96 5.96
CA ASN A 32 1.44 10.73 7.05
C ASN A 32 0.34 9.93 7.78
N ILE A 33 0.33 10.02 9.11
CA ILE A 33 -0.57 9.30 10.02
C ILE A 33 -2.06 9.62 9.88
N PHE A 34 -2.43 10.74 9.24
CA PHE A 34 -3.83 11.17 9.10
C PHE A 34 -4.33 11.23 7.65
N SER A 35 -3.44 11.02 6.67
CA SER A 35 -3.77 11.22 5.25
C SER A 35 -4.48 10.03 4.61
N THR A 36 -4.38 8.84 5.20
CA THR A 36 -4.97 7.63 4.63
C THR A 36 -6.49 7.78 4.50
N GLN A 37 -7.01 7.33 3.37
CA GLN A 37 -8.43 7.09 3.14
C GLN A 37 -8.62 5.57 3.18
N ASP A 38 -9.17 5.05 4.29
CA ASP A 38 -9.16 3.61 4.56
C ASP A 38 -9.89 2.79 3.49
N HIS A 39 -10.94 3.35 2.90
CA HIS A 39 -11.63 2.72 1.77
C HIS A 39 -10.75 2.60 0.52
N ALA A 40 -9.82 3.54 0.28
CA ALA A 40 -8.86 3.44 -0.81
C ALA A 40 -7.76 2.42 -0.49
N ALA A 41 -7.27 2.39 0.76
CA ALA A 41 -6.31 1.37 1.22
C ALA A 41 -6.89 -0.05 1.07
N ALA A 42 -8.14 -0.25 1.49
CA ALA A 42 -8.86 -1.51 1.34
C ALA A 42 -9.06 -1.89 -0.13
N ALA A 43 -9.49 -0.95 -0.98
CA ALA A 43 -9.68 -1.20 -2.41
C ALA A 43 -8.37 -1.66 -3.09
N ILE A 44 -7.23 -1.06 -2.73
CA ILE A 44 -5.92 -1.45 -3.27
C ILE A 44 -5.44 -2.80 -2.74
N ALA A 45 -5.72 -3.13 -1.48
CA ALA A 45 -5.42 -4.47 -0.97
C ALA A 45 -6.28 -5.54 -1.65
N VAL A 46 -7.56 -5.27 -1.89
CA VAL A 46 -8.48 -6.17 -2.60
C VAL A 46 -8.12 -6.29 -4.08
N GLY A 47 -7.77 -5.20 -4.74
CA GLY A 47 -7.49 -5.14 -6.18
C GLY A 47 -8.76 -5.15 -7.05
N PRO A 48 -8.64 -4.79 -8.34
CA PRO A 48 -9.79 -4.55 -9.22
C PRO A 48 -10.63 -5.80 -9.51
N GLU A 49 -10.02 -6.99 -9.47
CA GLU A 49 -10.67 -8.28 -9.71
C GLU A 49 -10.76 -9.16 -8.45
N GLY A 50 -10.34 -8.63 -7.30
CA GLY A 50 -10.36 -9.35 -6.04
C GLY A 50 -11.66 -9.17 -5.26
N THR A 51 -11.73 -9.87 -4.13
CA THR A 51 -12.79 -9.71 -3.13
C THR A 51 -12.16 -9.57 -1.74
N PRO A 52 -12.89 -9.07 -0.72
CA PRO A 52 -12.38 -9.04 0.64
C PRO A 52 -11.90 -10.41 1.15
N GLU A 53 -12.57 -11.49 0.75
CA GLU A 53 -12.24 -12.87 1.15
C GLU A 53 -11.10 -13.48 0.31
N ASN A 54 -10.89 -12.98 -0.91
CA ASN A 54 -9.82 -13.40 -1.81
C ASN A 54 -9.18 -12.17 -2.49
N PRO A 55 -8.32 -11.42 -1.77
CA PRO A 55 -7.69 -10.23 -2.28
C PRO A 55 -6.65 -10.57 -3.34
N GLN A 56 -6.61 -9.78 -4.41
CA GLN A 56 -5.70 -9.91 -5.55
C GLN A 56 -4.94 -8.60 -5.84
N GLY A 57 -4.96 -7.66 -4.89
CA GLY A 57 -4.30 -6.37 -5.00
C GLY A 57 -2.84 -6.40 -4.55
N VAL A 58 -2.37 -5.27 -4.03
CA VAL A 58 -0.98 -5.13 -3.55
C VAL A 58 -0.90 -4.99 -2.03
N PRO A 59 0.24 -5.33 -1.39
CA PRO A 59 0.45 -5.08 0.04
C PRO A 59 0.40 -3.59 0.37
N VAL A 60 -0.57 -3.21 1.23
CA VAL A 60 -0.72 -1.85 1.77
C VAL A 60 -0.66 -1.91 3.28
N PHE A 61 0.22 -1.11 3.87
CA PHE A 61 0.40 -0.92 5.31
C PHE A 61 0.09 0.52 5.64
N ALA A 62 -1.20 0.84 5.74
CA ALA A 62 -1.66 2.19 6.04
C ALA A 62 -3.09 2.19 6.57
N TRP A 63 -3.38 2.99 7.59
CA TRP A 63 -4.73 3.34 8.03
C TRP A 63 -4.76 4.77 8.56
N LYS A 64 -5.96 5.35 8.68
CA LYS A 64 -6.11 6.68 9.23
C LYS A 64 -6.00 6.65 10.76
N GLY A 65 -5.14 7.52 11.30
CA GLY A 65 -4.97 7.66 12.75
C GLY A 65 -3.93 6.71 13.33
N GLU A 66 -2.95 6.27 12.54
CA GLU A 66 -1.76 5.56 13.04
C GLU A 66 -1.07 6.32 14.19
N THR A 67 -0.49 5.59 15.13
CA THR A 67 0.54 6.16 16.02
C THR A 67 1.86 6.32 15.27
N LEU A 68 2.85 6.99 15.88
CA LEU A 68 4.18 7.12 15.28
C LEU A 68 4.91 5.78 15.21
N GLU A 69 4.71 4.90 16.19
CA GLU A 69 5.26 3.54 16.19
C GLU A 69 4.66 2.71 15.05
N GLU A 70 3.34 2.78 14.86
CA GLU A 70 2.64 2.12 13.76
C GLU A 70 3.09 2.64 12.40
N TYR A 71 3.24 3.97 12.26
CA TYR A 71 3.75 4.60 11.03
C TYR A 71 5.13 4.07 10.61
N TRP A 72 6.06 3.96 11.57
CA TRP A 72 7.39 3.43 11.28
C TRP A 72 7.37 1.91 11.05
N TRP A 73 6.52 1.18 11.76
CA TRP A 73 6.29 -0.24 11.47
C TRP A 73 5.76 -0.45 10.05
N CYS A 74 4.76 0.33 9.62
CA CYS A 74 4.22 0.31 8.25
C CYS A 74 5.30 0.61 7.22
N THR A 75 6.18 1.58 7.51
CA THR A 75 7.31 1.93 6.64
C THR A 75 8.29 0.76 6.49
N GLU A 76 8.61 0.07 7.60
CA GLU A 76 9.42 -1.14 7.57
C GLU A 76 8.73 -2.24 6.73
N GLN A 77 7.45 -2.51 6.96
CA GLN A 77 6.70 -3.52 6.18
C GLN A 77 6.71 -3.23 4.66
N ALA A 78 6.59 -1.96 4.27
CA ALA A 78 6.63 -1.57 2.86
C ALA A 78 8.03 -1.75 2.24
N LEU A 79 9.10 -1.52 3.01
CA LEU A 79 10.50 -1.70 2.59
C LEU A 79 10.97 -3.15 2.61
N THR A 80 10.40 -4.00 3.47
CA THR A 80 10.77 -5.40 3.60
C THR A 80 10.05 -6.25 2.55
N TRP A 81 10.80 -6.67 1.54
CA TRP A 81 10.31 -7.62 0.53
C TRP A 81 10.56 -9.06 0.98
N PRO A 82 9.67 -10.01 0.61
CA PRO A 82 9.82 -11.41 0.98
C PRO A 82 11.09 -12.03 0.39
N ASN A 83 11.56 -13.12 1.00
CA ASN A 83 12.69 -13.92 0.52
C ASN A 83 14.03 -13.14 0.39
N GLY A 84 14.24 -12.13 1.24
CA GLY A 84 15.47 -11.33 1.25
C GLY A 84 15.64 -10.43 0.01
N GLN A 85 14.56 -10.21 -0.74
CA GLN A 85 14.59 -9.29 -1.87
C GLN A 85 14.66 -7.82 -1.38
N THR A 86 15.09 -6.93 -2.28
CA THR A 86 15.09 -5.49 -2.06
C THR A 86 14.25 -4.79 -3.15
N PRO A 87 13.78 -3.56 -2.92
CA PRO A 87 13.13 -2.75 -3.94
C PRO A 87 13.95 -2.69 -5.24
#